data_AF-A0A940EXS2-F1
#
_entry.id   AF-A0A940EXS2-F1
#
_cell.length_a   1.000
_cell.length_b   1.000
_cell.length_c   1.000
_cell.angle_alpha   90.00
_cell.angle_beta   90.00
_cell.angle_gamma   90.00
#
_symmetry.space_group_name_H-M   'P 1'
#
loop_
_entity.id
_entity.type
_entity.pdbx_description
1 polymer ?
#
loop_
_entity_poly.entity_id
_entity_poly.type
_entity_poly.pdbx_seq_one_letter_code
_entity_poly.pdbx_strand_id
1 'polypeptide(L)' 'MKNVKSIGLIGGVLGTAIGSYFSAKAIISSLNSAVVTGQQVGIYSAVTATILGMSLALIGIVYNQSSKNT' A
#
# COMPACT_ATOMS: atom_id res chain seq x y z
N MET A 1 -10.13 -21.04 13.32
CA MET A 1 -10.01 -19.56 13.23
C MET A 1 -8.67 -19.05 12.67
N LYS A 2 -7.56 -19.81 12.70
CA LYS A 2 -6.25 -19.39 12.12
C LYS A 2 -6.27 -19.16 10.58
N ASN A 3 -7.00 -19.98 9.83
CA ASN A 3 -7.00 -19.92 8.36
C ASN A 3 -7.69 -18.66 7.79
N VAL A 4 -8.79 -18.21 8.41
CA VAL A 4 -9.53 -17.00 7.97
C VAL A 4 -8.70 -15.73 8.17
N LYS A 5 -7.95 -15.65 9.28
CA LYS A 5 -7.02 -14.54 9.56
C LYS A 5 -5.88 -14.48 8.54
N SER A 6 -5.34 -15.63 8.14
CA SER A 6 -4.27 -15.70 7.14
C SER A 6 -4.76 -15.26 5.75
N ILE A 7 -5.99 -15.64 5.35
CA ILE A 7 -6.59 -15.20 4.08
C ILE A 7 -6.84 -13.69 4.07
N GLY A 8 -7.32 -13.10 5.18
CA GLY A 8 -7.52 -11.66 5.28
C GLY A 8 -6.21 -10.85 5.15
N LEU A 9 -5.12 -11.36 5.74
CA LEU A 9 -3.79 -10.77 5.60
C LEU A 9 -3.24 -10.87 4.18
N ILE A 10 -3.36 -12.04 3.56
CA ILE A 10 -2.92 -12.25 2.17
C ILE A 10 -3.73 -11.34 1.24
N GLY A 11 -5.04 -11.24 1.43
CA GLY A 11 -5.90 -10.32 0.69
C GLY A 11 -5.50 -8.85 0.87
N GLY A 12 -5.18 -8.43 2.09
CA GLY A 12 -4.71 -7.08 2.39
C GLY A 12 -3.36 -6.75 1.74
N VAL A 13 -2.42 -7.70 1.76
CA VAL A 13 -1.10 -7.56 1.10
C VAL A 13 -1.24 -7.53 -0.42
N LEU A 14 -2.09 -8.38 -1.00
CA LEU A 14 -2.35 -8.38 -2.44
C LEU A 14 -3.04 -7.08 -2.88
N GLY A 15 -4.02 -6.59 -2.11
CA GLY A 15 -4.69 -5.32 -2.39
C GLY A 15 -3.74 -4.12 -2.35
N THR A 16 -2.85 -4.07 -1.36
CA THR A 16 -1.81 -3.02 -1.27
C THR A 16 -0.76 -3.14 -2.38
N ALA A 17 -0.38 -4.36 -2.79
CA ALA A 17 0.53 -4.58 -3.91
C ALA A 17 -0.09 -4.13 -5.26
N ILE A 18 -1.34 -4.49 -5.54
CA ILE A 18 -2.04 -4.08 -6.76
C ILE A 18 -2.25 -2.57 -6.76
N GLY A 19 -2.72 -2.00 -5.64
CA GLY A 19 -2.93 -0.56 -5.51
C GLY A 19 -1.65 0.24 -5.72
N SER A 20 -0.55 -0.18 -5.10
CA SER A 20 0.76 0.49 -5.25
C SER A 20 1.27 0.45 -6.69
N TYR A 21 1.11 -0.68 -7.40
CA TYR A 21 1.47 -0.80 -8.81
C TYR A 21 0.68 0.16 -9.70
N PHE A 22 -0.65 0.25 -9.53
CA PHE A 22 -1.48 1.17 -10.31
C PHE A 22 -1.17 2.64 -10.00
N SER A 23 -0.96 2.99 -8.73
CA SER A 23 -0.56 4.34 -8.33
C SER A 23 0.78 4.74 -8.93
N ALA A 24 1.79 3.86 -8.87
CA ALA A 24 3.09 4.11 -9.49
C ALA A 24 2.98 4.30 -11.01
N LYS A 25 2.19 3.46 -11.69
CA LYS A 25 1.93 3.60 -13.13
C LYS A 25 1.27 4.94 -13.48
N ALA A 26 0.27 5.37 -12.70
CA ALA A 26 -0.43 6.64 -12.92
C ALA A 26 0.54 7.83 -12.76
N ILE A 27 1.37 7.81 -11.72
CA ILE A 27 2.37 8.85 -11.46
C ILE A 27 3.39 8.93 -12.62
N ILE A 28 3.91 7.79 -13.08
CA ILE A 28 4.86 7.73 -14.21
C ILE A 28 4.20 8.22 -15.51
N SER A 29 2.95 7.83 -15.77
CA SER A 29 2.20 8.27 -16.95
C SER A 29 1.93 9.77 -16.93
N SER A 30 1.58 10.33 -15.78
CA SER A 30 1.38 11.77 -15.59
C SER A 30 2.66 12.57 -15.79
N LEU A 31 3.80 12.00 -15.40
CA LEU A 31 5.13 12.57 -15.63
C LEU A 31 5.49 12.57 -17.12
N ASN A 32 5.24 11.45 -17.81
CA ASN A 32 5.54 11.28 -19.24
C ASN A 32 4.69 12.19 -20.13
N SER A 33 3.43 12.46 -19.75
CA SER A 33 2.54 13.36 -20.50
C SER A 33 2.77 14.84 -20.22
N ALA A 34 3.77 15.22 -19.41
CA ALA A 34 4.05 16.60 -18.97
C ALA A 34 2.86 17.33 -18.31
N VAL A 35 1.81 16.59 -17.91
CA VAL A 35 0.60 17.12 -17.26
C VAL A 35 0.92 17.61 -15.84
N VAL A 36 1.98 17.06 -15.24
CA VAL A 36 2.33 17.27 -13.84
C VAL A 36 3.84 17.54 -13.75
N THR A 37 4.23 18.57 -13.01
CA THR A 37 5.66 18.89 -12.82
C THR A 37 6.37 17.77 -12.04
N GLY A 38 7.68 17.56 -12.29
CA GLY A 38 8.45 16.53 -11.58
C GLY A 38 8.40 16.65 -10.05
N GLN A 39 8.25 17.88 -9.56
CA GLN A 39 8.09 18.16 -8.13
C GLN A 39 6.76 17.63 -7.57
N GLN A 40 5.65 17.80 -8.29
CA GLN A 40 4.36 17.23 -7.90
C GLN A 40 4.37 15.70 -7.92
N VAL A 41 5.05 15.08 -8.90
CA VAL A 41 5.20 13.62 -8.93
C VAL A 41 5.99 13.09 -7.73
N GLY A 42 7.04 13.78 -7.32
CA GLY A 42 7.75 13.47 -6.08
C GLY A 42 6.81 13.50 -4.87
N ILE A 43 5.96 14.52 -4.76
CA ILE A 43 4.97 14.66 -3.69
C ILE A 43 3.94 13.52 -3.74
N TYR A 44 3.37 13.21 -4.90
CA TYR A 44 2.42 12.11 -5.04
C TYR A 44 3.05 10.76 -4.67
N SER A 45 4.29 10.51 -5.11
CA SER A 45 5.01 9.29 -4.76
C SER A 45 5.25 9.17 -3.25
N ALA A 46 5.61 10.26 -2.57
CA ALA A 46 5.82 10.28 -1.12
C ALA A 46 4.51 10.04 -0.34
N VAL A 47 3.40 10.64 -0.78
CA VAL A 47 2.08 10.44 -0.19
C VAL A 47 1.64 8.98 -0.35
N THR A 48 1.76 8.42 -1.55
CA THR A 48 1.44 7.00 -1.80
C THR A 48 2.29 6.07 -0.94
N ALA A 49 3.61 6.32 -0.84
CA ALA A 49 4.50 5.52 0.01
C ALA A 49 4.10 5.58 1.49
N THR A 50 3.70 6.75 1.98
CA THR A 50 3.27 6.93 3.38
C THR A 50 1.97 6.17 3.67
N ILE A 51 0.98 6.23 2.77
CA ILE A 51 -0.29 5.52 2.92
C ILE A 51 -0.07 4.01 2.90
N LEU A 52 0.78 3.52 1.99
CA LEU A 52 1.13 2.09 1.93
C LEU A 52 1.87 1.66 3.20
N GLY A 53 2.87 2.42 3.64
CA GLY A 53 3.62 2.15 4.86
C GLY A 53 2.72 2.06 6.09
N MET A 54 1.77 3.00 6.25
CA MET A 54 0.78 2.95 7.33
C MET A 54 -0.16 1.74 7.22
N SER A 55 -0.61 1.41 6.01
CA SER A 55 -1.49 0.26 5.78
C SER A 55 -0.81 -1.06 6.17
N LEU A 56 0.45 -1.24 5.76
CA LEU A 56 1.28 -2.39 6.13
C LEU A 56 1.59 -2.44 7.63
N ALA A 57 1.86 -1.30 8.26
CA ALA A 57 2.09 -1.22 9.70
C ALA A 57 0.85 -1.62 10.51
N LEU A 58 -0.35 -1.15 10.11
CA LEU A 58 -1.61 -1.56 10.75
C LEU A 58 -1.88 -3.05 10.59
N ILE A 59 -1.67 -3.60 9.39
CA ILE A 59 -1.78 -5.03 9.12
C ILE A 59 -0.81 -5.83 10.04
N GLY A 60 0.43 -5.37 10.20
CA GLY A 60 1.42 -5.97 11.09
C GLY A 60 1.02 -5.90 12.57
N ILE A 61 0.49 -4.77 13.04
CA ILE A 61 -0.02 -4.62 14.41
C ILE A 61 -1.18 -5.58 14.66
N VAL A 62 -2.16 -5.62 13.75
CA VAL A 62 -3.31 -6.53 13.84
C VAL A 62 -2.85 -7.98 13.86
N TYR A 63 -1.87 -8.35 13.01
CA TYR A 63 -1.30 -9.70 13.02
C TYR A 63 -0.63 -10.04 14.35
N ASN A 64 0.20 -9.14 14.89
CA ASN A 64 0.91 -9.35 16.14
C ASN A 64 -0.04 -9.47 17.34
N GLN A 65 -1.04 -8.59 17.44
CA GLN A 65 -2.09 -8.67 18.48
C GLN A 65 -2.89 -9.96 18.34
N SER A 66 -3.24 -10.33 17.10
CA SER A 66 -3.96 -11.55 16.80
C SER A 66 -3.15 -12.81 17.18
N SER A 67 -1.82 -12.79 17.04
CA SER A 67 -0.95 -13.91 17.40
C SER A 67 -0.72 -14.03 18.91
N LYS A 68 -0.81 -12.93 19.66
CA LYS A 68 -0.72 -12.96 21.14
C LYS A 68 -2.01 -13.40 21.82
N ASN A 69 -3.15 -13.34 21.13
CA ASN A 69 -4.46 -13.69 21.66
C ASN A 69 -4.91 -15.12 21.26
N THR A 70 -3.97 -16.01 20.91
CA THR A 70 -4.16 -17.44 20.61
C THR A 70 -3.00 -18.21 21.21
#